data_AF-A0A3B6SIK0-F1
#
_entry.id   AF-A0A3B6SIK0-F1
#
_cell.length_a   1.000
_cell.length_b   1.000
_cell.length_c   1.000
_cell.angle_alpha   90.00
_cell.angle_beta   90.00
_cell.angle_gamma   90.00
#
_symmetry.space_group_name_H-M   'P 1'
#
loop_
_entity.id
_entity.type
_entity.pdbx_description
1 polymer ?
#
loop_
_entity_poly.entity_id
_entity_poly.type
_entity_poly.pdbx_seq_one_letter_code
_entity_poly.pdbx_strand_id
1 'polypeptide(L)'
;MASQAIEEHRSGADVHTELCEARAREFLVELGLPDGLLPLPSLVEVGYNRATGFVWLRQGQSGGLTHTFDAIGKQVWYAPEVTAVVERGRMHSMTGVKSKELLIWVTISEIVISPSGSKIVFRTPAGLGRAFPVSAFQLSPPAPEGEAKAAEEAAAN
;
A
#
# COMPACT_ATOMS: atom_id res chain seq x y z
N MET A 1 17.17 -17.51 -12.41
CA MET A 1 17.62 -16.16 -12.80
C MET A 1 16.85 -15.05 -12.08
N ALA A 2 15.50 -15.03 -12.09
CA ALA A 2 14.73 -14.03 -11.32
C ALA A 2 14.94 -14.11 -9.78
N SER A 3 15.25 -15.31 -9.25
CA SER A 3 15.52 -15.50 -7.81
C SER A 3 16.81 -14.83 -7.34
N GLN A 4 17.89 -14.84 -8.13
CA GLN A 4 19.18 -14.25 -7.72
C GLN A 4 19.11 -12.72 -7.66
N ALA A 5 18.41 -12.08 -8.60
CA ALA A 5 18.23 -10.63 -8.60
C ALA A 5 17.40 -10.15 -7.39
N ILE A 6 16.38 -10.90 -6.97
CA ILE A 6 15.60 -10.58 -5.77
C ILE A 6 16.44 -10.80 -4.49
N GLU A 7 17.24 -11.85 -4.44
CA GLU A 7 18.12 -12.15 -3.29
C GLU A 7 19.18 -11.06 -3.08
N GLU A 8 19.77 -10.54 -4.16
CA GLU A 8 20.72 -9.42 -4.11
C GLU A 8 20.08 -8.15 -3.51
N HIS A 9 18.83 -7.87 -3.86
CA HIS A 9 18.06 -6.77 -3.27
C HIS A 9 17.68 -6.98 -1.79
N ARG A 10 17.73 -8.21 -1.27
CA ARG A 10 17.49 -8.49 0.16
C ARG A 10 18.72 -8.27 1.03
N SER A 11 19.91 -8.24 0.43
CA SER A 11 21.16 -7.98 1.15
C SER A 11 21.15 -6.60 1.81
N GLY A 12 21.41 -6.55 3.12
CA GLY A 12 21.43 -5.31 3.90
C GLY A 12 20.04 -4.69 4.16
N ALA A 13 18.96 -5.45 3.95
CA ALA A 13 17.62 -5.00 4.26
C ALA A 13 17.31 -5.04 5.77
N ASP A 14 16.49 -4.11 6.22
CA ASP A 14 15.87 -4.15 7.54
C ASP A 14 14.73 -5.17 7.50
N VAL A 15 14.90 -6.30 8.18
CA VAL A 15 13.91 -7.39 8.24
C VAL A 15 13.25 -7.42 9.61
N HIS A 16 11.93 -7.34 9.62
CA HIS A 16 11.11 -7.40 10.82
C HIS A 16 10.18 -8.62 10.77
N THR A 17 10.15 -9.39 11.85
CA THR A 17 9.24 -10.54 12.05
C THR A 17 8.26 -10.31 13.20
N GLU A 18 8.38 -9.20 13.91
CA GLU A 18 7.47 -8.78 14.98
C GLU A 18 6.83 -7.44 14.63
N LEU A 19 5.59 -7.24 15.08
CA LEU A 19 4.81 -6.02 14.81
C LEU A 19 4.76 -5.66 13.31
N CYS A 20 4.82 -6.67 12.44
CA CYS A 20 4.96 -6.54 11.00
C CYS A 20 3.93 -5.62 10.36
N GLU A 21 2.67 -5.70 10.78
CA GLU A 21 1.61 -4.82 10.29
C GLU A 21 1.86 -3.35 10.64
N ALA A 22 2.29 -3.07 11.86
CA ALA A 22 2.61 -1.71 12.28
C ALA A 22 3.79 -1.16 11.48
N ARG A 23 4.84 -1.96 11.29
CA ARG A 23 6.00 -1.60 10.46
C ARG A 23 5.64 -1.35 9.00
N ALA A 24 4.82 -2.20 8.41
CA ALA A 24 4.34 -2.00 7.05
C ALA A 24 3.57 -0.68 6.91
N ARG A 25 2.70 -0.35 7.88
CA ARG A 25 1.99 0.94 7.90
C ARG A 25 2.93 2.13 8.07
N GLU A 26 3.91 2.04 8.98
CA GLU A 26 4.93 3.08 9.16
C GLU A 26 5.69 3.36 7.87
N PHE A 27 6.09 2.31 7.13
CA PHE A 27 6.74 2.46 5.83
C PHE A 27 5.85 3.13 4.79
N LEU A 28 4.56 2.76 4.72
CA LEU A 28 3.61 3.43 3.82
C LEU A 28 3.53 4.93 4.13
N VAL A 29 3.41 5.30 5.41
CA VAL A 29 3.34 6.71 5.83
C VAL A 29 4.66 7.44 5.55
N GLU A 30 5.82 6.84 5.84
CA GLU A 30 7.15 7.40 5.53
C GLU A 30 7.30 7.72 4.03
N LEU A 31 6.77 6.83 3.19
CA LEU A 31 6.75 6.97 1.74
C LEU A 31 5.67 7.93 1.24
N GLY A 32 4.79 8.46 2.08
CA GLY A 32 3.68 9.33 1.67
C GLY A 32 2.54 8.58 0.96
N LEU A 33 2.38 7.30 1.26
CA LEU A 33 1.27 6.45 0.82
C LEU A 33 0.23 6.31 1.96
N PRO A 34 -1.04 6.01 1.63
CA PRO A 34 -2.08 5.76 2.63
C PRO A 34 -1.73 4.56 3.53
N ASP A 35 -1.97 4.69 4.83
CA ASP A 35 -1.69 3.66 5.84
C ASP A 35 -2.56 2.41 5.72
N GLY A 36 -3.71 2.52 5.05
CA GLY A 36 -4.61 1.41 4.71
C GLY A 36 -4.43 0.87 3.29
N LEU A 37 -3.38 1.27 2.56
CA LEU A 37 -3.18 0.84 1.18
C LEU A 37 -2.98 -0.67 1.03
N LEU A 38 -2.34 -1.31 2.01
CA LEU A 38 -2.02 -2.74 2.00
C LEU A 38 -2.57 -3.43 3.26
N PRO A 39 -3.88 -3.75 3.29
CA PRO A 39 -4.54 -4.38 4.44
C PRO A 39 -4.17 -5.87 4.53
N LEU A 40 -3.03 -6.16 5.15
CA LEU A 40 -2.44 -7.50 5.28
C LEU A 40 -2.39 -7.93 6.77
N PRO A 41 -3.49 -8.41 7.37
CA PRO A 41 -3.64 -8.69 8.81
C PRO A 41 -2.94 -9.98 9.29
N SER A 42 -2.05 -10.55 8.50
CA SER A 42 -1.35 -11.80 8.82
C SER A 42 0.10 -11.75 8.34
N LEU A 43 0.68 -10.56 8.36
CA LEU A 43 2.08 -10.36 8.00
C LEU A 43 2.98 -11.06 9.02
N VAL A 44 3.84 -11.94 8.50
CA VAL A 44 4.83 -12.68 9.27
C VAL A 44 6.24 -12.13 9.07
N GLU A 45 6.47 -11.44 7.95
CA GLU A 45 7.76 -10.83 7.63
C GLU A 45 7.55 -9.57 6.79
N VAL A 46 8.30 -8.53 7.14
CA VAL A 46 8.43 -7.30 6.35
C VAL A 46 9.90 -7.04 6.19
N GLY A 47 10.34 -6.91 4.94
CA GLY A 47 11.71 -6.51 4.64
C GLY A 47 11.75 -5.25 3.81
N TYR A 48 12.63 -4.33 4.18
CA TYR A 48 12.85 -3.10 3.44
C TYR A 48 14.34 -2.83 3.26
N ASN A 49 14.80 -2.86 2.01
CA ASN A 49 16.13 -2.39 1.65
C ASN A 49 16.07 -0.90 1.27
N ARG A 50 16.41 -0.03 2.22
CA ARG A 50 16.45 1.42 2.02
C ARG A 50 17.42 1.87 0.92
N ALA A 51 18.50 1.12 0.68
CA ALA A 51 19.50 1.48 -0.33
C ALA A 51 18.99 1.26 -1.77
N THR A 52 18.16 0.25 -1.99
CA THR A 52 17.62 -0.09 -3.32
C THR A 52 16.16 0.31 -3.50
N GLY A 53 15.47 0.66 -2.42
CA GLY A 53 14.02 0.87 -2.41
C GLY A 53 13.23 -0.44 -2.50
N PHE A 54 13.87 -1.61 -2.40
CA PHE A 54 13.16 -2.89 -2.53
C PHE A 54 12.44 -3.24 -1.22
N VAL A 55 11.15 -3.58 -1.31
CA VAL A 55 10.33 -4.02 -0.18
C VAL A 55 9.68 -5.37 -0.50
N TRP A 56 9.56 -6.21 0.53
CA TRP A 56 8.71 -7.39 0.47
C TRP A 56 7.89 -7.56 1.75
N LEU A 57 6.69 -8.10 1.56
CA LEU A 57 5.70 -8.34 2.59
C LEU A 57 5.26 -9.80 2.47
N ARG A 58 5.56 -10.61 3.47
CA ARG A 58 5.16 -12.02 3.50
C ARG A 58 4.06 -12.23 4.51
N GLN A 59 2.99 -12.90 4.10
CA GLN A 59 1.85 -13.23 4.94
C GLN A 59 1.79 -14.74 5.20
N GLY A 60 1.29 -15.12 6.37
CA GLY A 60 1.18 -16.53 6.79
C GLY A 60 0.09 -17.33 6.05
N GLN A 61 -0.74 -16.67 5.25
CA GLN A 61 -1.84 -17.30 4.51
C GLN A 61 -1.34 -17.86 3.15
N SER A 62 -1.21 -19.18 3.05
CA SER A 62 -0.66 -19.86 1.86
C SER A 62 -1.50 -19.67 0.57
N GLY A 63 -2.79 -19.39 0.69
CA GLY A 63 -3.70 -19.18 -0.45
C GLY A 63 -3.80 -17.73 -0.95
N GLY A 64 -3.07 -16.81 -0.31
CA GLY A 64 -3.28 -15.37 -0.49
C GLY A 64 -4.52 -14.86 0.25
N LEU A 65 -4.72 -13.55 0.19
CA LEU A 65 -5.77 -12.82 0.90
C LEU A 65 -6.61 -12.02 -0.08
N THR A 66 -7.93 -12.04 0.08
CA THR A 66 -8.83 -11.12 -0.61
C THR A 66 -9.30 -10.05 0.36
N HIS A 67 -9.23 -8.78 -0.05
CA HIS A 67 -9.78 -7.64 0.67
C HIS A 67 -10.75 -6.87 -0.22
N THR A 68 -11.77 -6.26 0.38
CA THR A 68 -12.70 -5.36 -0.30
C THR A 68 -12.53 -3.96 0.26
N PHE A 69 -12.16 -3.01 -0.60
CA PHE A 69 -12.18 -1.60 -0.28
C PHE A 69 -13.59 -1.06 -0.49
N ASP A 70 -14.40 -1.06 0.57
CA ASP A 70 -15.83 -0.74 0.52
C ASP A 70 -16.09 0.68 -0.04
N ALA A 71 -15.24 1.65 0.31
CA ALA A 71 -15.35 3.03 -0.15
C ALA A 71 -15.32 3.20 -1.68
N ILE A 72 -14.74 2.23 -2.40
CA ILE A 72 -14.67 2.23 -3.88
C ILE A 72 -15.28 0.97 -4.50
N GLY A 73 -15.85 0.08 -3.70
CA GLY A 73 -16.45 -1.18 -4.15
C GLY A 73 -15.48 -2.08 -4.92
N LYS A 74 -14.17 -2.05 -4.59
CA LYS A 74 -13.14 -2.83 -5.30
C LYS A 74 -12.63 -3.99 -4.46
N GLN A 75 -12.60 -5.17 -5.07
CA GLN A 75 -12.01 -6.36 -4.49
C GLN A 75 -10.57 -6.52 -5.00
N VAL A 76 -9.62 -6.68 -4.07
CA VAL A 76 -8.19 -6.82 -4.35
C VAL A 76 -7.70 -8.12 -3.72
N TRP A 77 -6.90 -8.87 -4.46
CA TRP A 77 -6.26 -10.10 -4.01
C TRP A 77 -4.76 -9.87 -3.87
N TYR A 78 -4.21 -10.40 -2.78
CA TYR A 78 -2.81 -10.34 -2.40
C TYR A 78 -2.24 -11.77 -2.33
N ALA A 79 -1.09 -12.00 -2.97
CA ALA A 79 -0.37 -13.26 -2.94
C ALA A 79 0.35 -13.46 -1.59
N PRO A 80 0.78 -14.69 -1.25
CA PRO A 80 1.52 -14.96 -0.01
C PRO A 80 2.77 -14.09 0.20
N GLU A 81 3.40 -13.66 -0.90
CA GLU A 81 4.47 -12.65 -0.89
C GLU A 81 4.10 -11.53 -1.88
N VAL A 82 4.14 -10.29 -1.40
CA VAL A 82 4.00 -9.07 -2.19
C VAL A 82 5.37 -8.39 -2.21
N THR A 83 5.82 -7.97 -3.39
CA THR A 83 7.10 -7.25 -3.53
C THR A 83 6.91 -6.00 -4.37
N ALA A 84 7.73 -4.98 -4.14
CA ALA A 84 7.75 -3.77 -4.95
C ALA A 84 9.09 -3.04 -4.80
N VAL A 85 9.32 -2.07 -5.69
CA VAL A 85 10.30 -1.01 -5.47
C VAL A 85 9.54 0.25 -5.08
N VAL A 86 9.96 0.89 -4.00
CA VAL A 86 9.31 2.05 -3.40
C VAL A 86 10.11 3.33 -3.63
N GLU A 87 9.38 4.40 -3.93
CA GLU A 87 9.85 5.78 -3.96
C GLU A 87 8.83 6.65 -3.21
N ARG A 88 9.18 7.91 -2.93
CA ARG A 88 8.22 8.83 -2.29
C ARG A 88 6.97 8.99 -3.17
N GLY A 89 5.82 8.61 -2.61
CA GLY A 89 4.50 8.65 -3.22
C GLY A 89 4.26 7.58 -4.27
N ARG A 90 5.12 6.55 -4.38
CA ARG A 90 5.06 5.58 -5.48
C ARG A 90 5.55 4.18 -5.09
N MET A 91 4.86 3.18 -5.61
CA MET A 91 5.32 1.79 -5.64
C MET A 91 5.30 1.32 -7.09
N HIS A 92 6.39 0.74 -7.59
CA HIS A 92 6.43 0.19 -8.94
C HIS A 92 7.12 -1.17 -8.96
N SER A 93 7.11 -1.82 -10.13
CA SER A 93 7.58 -3.20 -10.29
C SER A 93 6.91 -4.15 -9.28
N MET A 94 5.66 -3.85 -8.94
CA MET A 94 4.93 -4.55 -7.90
C MET A 94 4.49 -5.92 -8.39
N THR A 95 4.61 -6.92 -7.52
CA THR A 95 4.11 -8.28 -7.77
C THR A 95 3.26 -8.76 -6.60
N GLY A 96 2.42 -9.77 -6.86
CA GLY A 96 1.56 -10.34 -5.84
C GLY A 96 0.27 -9.55 -5.56
N VAL A 97 -0.08 -8.55 -6.37
CA VAL A 97 -1.33 -7.78 -6.22
C VAL A 97 -2.18 -7.88 -7.48
N LYS A 98 -3.47 -8.19 -7.30
CA LYS A 98 -4.46 -8.22 -8.38
C LYS A 98 -5.75 -7.51 -7.98
N SER A 99 -6.30 -6.68 -8.85
CA SER A 99 -7.64 -6.11 -8.67
C SER A 99 -8.67 -6.89 -9.47
N LYS A 100 -9.88 -7.06 -8.93
CA LYS A 100 -10.99 -7.65 -9.66
C LYS A 100 -11.64 -6.60 -10.55
N GLU A 101 -11.66 -6.85 -11.85
CA GLU A 101 -12.37 -6.07 -12.84
C GLU A 101 -13.44 -6.94 -13.50
N LEU A 102 -14.71 -6.64 -13.21
CA LEU A 102 -15.86 -7.44 -13.62
C LEU A 102 -15.68 -8.93 -13.24
N LEU A 103 -15.34 -9.78 -14.22
CA LEU A 103 -15.18 -11.22 -14.06
C LEU A 103 -13.72 -11.69 -14.01
N ILE A 104 -12.75 -10.81 -14.25
CA ILE A 104 -11.32 -11.16 -14.34
C ILE A 104 -10.49 -10.52 -13.24
N TRP A 105 -9.43 -11.21 -12.84
CA TRP A 105 -8.39 -10.65 -11.97
C TRP A 105 -7.28 -10.04 -12.83
N VAL A 106 -6.98 -8.77 -12.58
CA VAL A 106 -5.98 -8.01 -13.33
C VAL A 106 -4.82 -7.67 -12.41
N THR A 107 -3.60 -7.99 -12.81
CA THR A 107 -2.39 -7.67 -12.05
C THR A 107 -2.15 -6.16 -12.01
N ILE A 108 -1.78 -5.65 -10.85
CA ILE A 108 -1.32 -4.28 -10.65
C ILE A 108 0.21 -4.30 -10.54
N SER A 109 0.88 -3.43 -11.31
CA SER A 109 2.34 -3.31 -11.31
C SER A 109 2.85 -1.99 -10.75
N GLU A 110 1.99 -0.98 -10.66
CA GLU A 110 2.37 0.35 -10.19
C GLU A 110 1.22 1.02 -9.43
N ILE A 111 1.58 1.73 -8.37
CA ILE A 111 0.73 2.59 -7.57
C ILE A 111 1.43 3.94 -7.44
N VAL A 112 0.74 5.05 -7.72
CA VAL A 112 1.33 6.39 -7.62
C VAL A 112 0.33 7.39 -7.07
N ILE A 113 0.81 8.25 -6.17
CA ILE A 113 0.05 9.40 -5.67
C ILE A 113 0.13 10.52 -6.71
N SER A 114 -1.04 11.09 -7.03
CA SER A 114 -1.12 12.25 -7.92
C SER A 114 -0.33 13.43 -7.35
N PRO A 115 0.18 14.35 -8.19
CA PRO A 115 0.90 15.54 -7.71
C PRO A 115 0.11 16.40 -6.72
N SER A 116 -1.23 16.39 -6.79
CA SER A 116 -2.11 17.10 -5.87
C SER A 116 -2.31 16.40 -4.52
N GLY A 117 -1.79 15.18 -4.32
CA GLY A 117 -1.97 14.38 -3.11
C GLY A 117 -3.39 13.86 -2.87
N SER A 118 -4.35 14.21 -3.72
CA SER A 118 -5.78 13.89 -3.51
C SER A 118 -6.22 12.56 -4.10
N LYS A 119 -5.50 12.07 -5.12
CA LYS A 119 -5.79 10.81 -5.80
C LYS A 119 -4.61 9.85 -5.74
N ILE A 120 -4.93 8.57 -5.73
CA ILE A 120 -4.02 7.45 -5.91
C ILE A 120 -4.37 6.74 -7.22
N VAL A 121 -3.36 6.38 -8.00
CA VAL A 121 -3.50 5.78 -9.33
C VAL A 121 -2.87 4.40 -9.33
N PHE A 122 -3.65 3.39 -9.66
CA PHE A 122 -3.21 2.01 -9.82
C PHE A 122 -3.09 1.69 -11.30
N ARG A 123 -1.94 1.16 -11.75
CA ARG A 123 -1.70 0.81 -13.14
C ARG A 123 -1.41 -0.68 -13.31
N THR A 124 -1.89 -1.20 -14.42
CA THR A 124 -1.56 -2.55 -14.90
C THR A 124 -0.21 -2.55 -15.62
N PRO A 125 0.41 -3.73 -15.86
CA PRO A 125 1.63 -3.83 -16.67
C PRO A 125 1.51 -3.25 -18.08
N ALA A 126 0.29 -3.17 -18.62
CA ALA A 126 0.01 -2.57 -19.92
C ALA A 126 -0.10 -1.02 -19.87
N GLY A 127 0.13 -0.40 -18.70
CA GLY A 127 0.06 1.06 -18.51
C GLY A 127 -1.36 1.60 -18.31
N LEU A 128 -2.40 0.76 -18.30
CA LEU A 128 -3.77 1.22 -18.06
C LEU A 128 -3.96 1.54 -16.58
N GLY A 129 -4.38 2.77 -16.28
CA GLY A 129 -4.53 3.29 -14.93
C GLY A 129 -5.98 3.50 -14.49
N ARG A 130 -6.25 3.33 -13.19
CA ARG A 130 -7.48 3.77 -12.52
C ARG A 130 -7.12 4.65 -11.33
N ALA A 131 -7.83 5.76 -11.17
CA ALA A 131 -7.61 6.72 -10.11
C ALA A 131 -8.75 6.70 -9.10
N PHE A 132 -8.41 6.75 -7.81
CA PHE A 132 -9.35 6.74 -6.69
C PHE A 132 -8.94 7.83 -5.68
N PRO A 133 -9.87 8.31 -4.83
CA PRO A 133 -9.51 9.22 -3.75
C PRO A 133 -8.57 8.53 -2.75
N VAL A 134 -7.56 9.25 -2.27
CA VAL A 134 -6.61 8.76 -1.24
C VAL A 134 -7.33 8.30 0.02
N SER A 135 -8.40 8.99 0.42
CA SER A 135 -9.21 8.67 1.59
C SER A 135 -9.85 7.29 1.57
N ALA A 136 -10.03 6.67 0.40
CA ALA A 136 -10.53 5.31 0.30
C ALA A 136 -9.54 4.24 0.81
N PHE A 137 -8.30 4.63 1.07
CA PHE A 137 -7.21 3.75 1.49
C PHE A 137 -6.61 4.17 2.83
N GLN A 138 -7.29 5.01 3.61
CA GLN A 138 -6.84 5.42 4.93
C GLN A 138 -7.62 4.66 6.01
N LEU A 139 -6.94 4.17 7.04
CA LEU A 139 -7.59 3.41 8.14
C LEU A 139 -8.35 4.32 9.10
N SER A 140 -8.04 5.61 9.10
CA SER A 140 -8.81 6.66 9.78
C SER A 140 -8.96 7.85 8.82
N PRO A 141 -10.13 8.50 8.77
CA PRO A 141 -10.22 9.76 8.03
C PRO A 141 -9.21 10.76 8.63
N PRO A 142 -8.49 11.55 7.83
CA PRO A 142 -7.87 12.76 8.34
C PRO A 142 -9.01 13.57 8.98
N ALA A 143 -8.79 14.07 10.19
CA ALA A 143 -9.76 14.90 10.88
C ALA A 143 -10.27 15.97 9.87
N PRO A 144 -11.58 16.22 9.79
CA PRO A 144 -12.08 17.24 8.87
C PRO A 144 -11.36 18.55 9.21
N GLU A 145 -10.68 19.15 8.24
CA GLU A 145 -9.95 20.42 8.36
C GLU A 145 -10.88 21.63 8.69
N GLY A 146 -12.12 21.38 9.12
CA GLY A 146 -13.13 22.38 9.47
C GLY A 146 -13.48 22.49 10.96
N GLU A 147 -13.04 21.58 11.84
CA GLU A 147 -13.46 21.63 13.26
C GLU A 147 -12.55 22.43 14.18
N ALA A 148 -11.37 22.87 13.72
CA ALA A 148 -10.50 23.75 14.50
C ALA A 148 -11.10 25.16 14.71
N LYS A 149 -12.15 25.55 13.97
CA LYS A 149 -12.74 26.89 14.07
C LYS A 149 -14.02 26.98 14.90
N ALA A 150 -14.69 25.86 15.20
CA ALA A 150 -15.95 25.86 15.95
C ALA A 150 -15.74 25.69 17.47
N ALA A 151 -14.64 25.07 17.90
CA ALA A 151 -14.34 24.87 19.32
C ALA A 151 -13.84 26.14 20.03
N GLU A 152 -13.28 27.12 19.28
CA GLU A 152 -12.81 28.39 19.84
C GLU A 152 -13.96 29.40 20.03
N GLU A 153 -15.03 29.32 19.21
CA GLU A 153 -16.16 30.24 19.27
C GLU A 153 -17.23 29.83 20.29
N ALA A 154 -17.25 28.57 20.73
CA ALA A 154 -18.11 28.07 21.80
C ALA A 154 -17.57 28.35 23.22
N ALA A 155 -16.30 28.76 23.35
CA ALA A 155 -15.68 29.14 24.62
C ALA A 155 -15.74 30.66 24.90
N ALA A 156 -16.36 31.44 24.00
CA ALA A 156 -16.41 32.90 24.05
C ALA A 156 -17.82 33.50 24.25
N ASN A 157 -18.83 32.68 24.57
CA ASN A 157 -20.17 33.16 24.97
C ASN A 157 -20.53 32.70 26.39
#